data_AF-A0A969IBJ2-F1
#
_entry.id   AF-A0A969IBJ2-F1
#
_cell.length_a   1.000
_cell.length_b   1.000
_cell.length_c   1.000
_cell.angle_alpha   90.00
_cell.angle_beta   90.00
_cell.angle_gamma   90.00
#
_symmetry.space_group_name_H-M   'P 1'
#
loop_
_entity.id
_entity.type
_entity.pdbx_description
1 polymer ?
#
loop_
_entity_poly.entity_id
_entity_poly.type
_entity_poly.pdbx_seq_one_letter_code
_entity_poly.pdbx_strand_id
1 'polypeptide(L)'
;MALCYALLAFAPDVTFALPAIAFLGLGFYMLHNTLQTNATQMAPQTRAMGVSMFAFFLFLGQSLGVAIAAPVVDTWGAPPIYVAAAIILPVVAVWFRLRLSLRPVTA
;
A
#
# COMPACT_ATOMS: atom_id res chain seq x y z
N MET A 1 6.50 -2.51 -6.44
CA MET A 1 5.55 -3.13 -5.49
C MET A 1 4.61 -4.11 -6.16
N ALA A 2 3.69 -3.70 -7.04
CA ALA A 2 2.72 -4.62 -7.69
C ALA A 2 3.39 -5.82 -8.38
N LEU A 3 4.42 -5.56 -9.19
CA LEU A 3 5.22 -6.61 -9.83
C LEU A 3 5.95 -7.51 -8.82
N CYS A 4 6.39 -6.97 -7.69
CA CYS A 4 7.05 -7.74 -6.63
C CYS A 4 6.07 -8.70 -5.94
N TYR A 5 4.82 -8.26 -5.70
CA TYR A 5 3.76 -9.14 -5.21
C TYR A 5 3.39 -10.22 -6.23
N ALA A 6 3.31 -9.87 -7.52
CA ALA A 6 3.10 -10.87 -8.57
C ALA A 6 4.24 -11.90 -8.60
N LEU A 7 5.49 -11.44 -8.49
CA LEU A 7 6.66 -12.33 -8.40
C LEU A 7 6.59 -13.24 -7.17
N LEU A 8 6.21 -12.72 -5.99
CA LEU A 8 6.05 -13.53 -4.77
C LEU A 8 4.93 -14.56 -4.86
N ALA A 9 3.86 -14.28 -5.62
CA ALA A 9 2.77 -15.23 -5.83
C ALA A 9 3.21 -16.48 -6.59
N PHE A 10 4.23 -16.35 -7.45
CA PHE A 10 4.70 -17.42 -8.35
C PHE A 10 6.20 -17.74 -8.17
N ALA A 11 6.82 -17.29 -7.08
CA ALA A 11 8.25 -17.48 -6.84
C ALA A 11 8.55 -18.98 -6.66
N PRO A 12 9.40 -19.59 -7.50
CA PRO A 12 9.69 -21.02 -7.42
C PRO A 12 10.60 -21.36 -6.22
N ASP A 13 11.44 -20.41 -5.82
CA ASP A 13 12.41 -20.58 -4.74
C ASP A 13 12.80 -19.23 -4.11
N VAL A 14 13.60 -19.30 -3.05
CA VAL A 14 14.03 -18.15 -2.24
C VAL A 14 14.84 -17.13 -3.04
N THR A 15 15.53 -17.54 -4.12
CA THR A 15 16.35 -16.66 -4.96
C THR A 15 15.53 -15.56 -5.60
N PHE A 16 14.26 -15.85 -5.95
CA PHE A 16 13.34 -14.86 -6.50
C PHE A 16 12.57 -14.10 -5.42
N ALA A 17 12.24 -14.78 -4.30
CA ALA A 17 11.51 -14.16 -3.21
C ALA A 17 12.32 -13.07 -2.50
N LEU A 18 13.62 -13.30 -2.28
CA LEU A 18 14.50 -12.39 -1.56
C LEU A 18 14.62 -10.99 -2.21
N PRO A 19 14.97 -10.86 -3.51
CA PRO A 19 14.98 -9.56 -4.17
C PRO A 19 13.58 -8.97 -4.25
N ALA A 20 12.53 -9.78 -4.46
CA ALA A 20 11.16 -9.29 -4.48
C ALA A 20 10.77 -8.60 -3.16
N ILE A 21 11.11 -9.20 -2.02
CA ILE A 21 10.87 -8.64 -0.68
C ILE A 21 11.67 -7.34 -0.48
N ALA A 22 12.94 -7.31 -0.89
CA ALA A 22 13.77 -6.11 -0.79
C ALA A 22 13.18 -4.93 -1.58
N PHE A 23 12.81 -5.16 -2.85
CA PHE A 23 12.17 -4.14 -3.70
C PHE A 23 10.76 -3.78 -3.23
N LEU A 24 10.05 -4.72 -2.60
CA LEU A 24 8.76 -4.45 -1.99
C LEU A 24 8.91 -3.49 -0.81
N GLY A 25 9.88 -3.73 0.08
CA GLY A 25 10.21 -2.84 1.19
C GLY A 25 10.63 -1.46 0.71
N LEU A 26 11.52 -1.37 -0.28
CA LEU A 26 11.91 -0.10 -0.90
C LEU A 26 10.69 0.66 -1.44
N GLY A 27 9.85 -0.02 -2.23
CA GLY A 27 8.65 0.59 -2.79
C GLY A 27 7.65 1.07 -1.73
N PHE A 28 7.51 0.31 -0.63
CA PHE A 28 6.67 0.70 0.49
C PHE A 28 7.23 1.96 1.16
N TYR A 29 8.52 2.01 1.46
CA TYR A 29 9.15 3.20 2.05
C TYR A 29 9.01 4.43 1.15
N MET A 30 9.23 4.28 -0.16
CA MET A 30 9.04 5.38 -1.11
C MET A 30 7.59 5.91 -1.07
N LEU A 31 6.60 5.02 -1.06
CA LEU A 31 5.18 5.42 -1.00
C LEU A 31 4.84 6.04 0.36
N HIS A 32 5.15 5.35 1.44
CA HIS A 32 4.79 5.72 2.81
C HIS A 32 5.41 7.06 3.22
N ASN A 33 6.71 7.24 3.00
CA ASN A 33 7.39 8.48 3.34
C ASN A 33 6.82 9.66 2.54
N THR A 34 6.56 9.47 1.24
CA THR A 34 5.95 10.52 0.41
C THR A 34 4.57 10.90 0.92
N LEU A 35 3.71 9.93 1.25
CA LEU A 35 2.38 10.19 1.77
C LEU A 35 2.42 10.85 3.15
N GLN A 36 3.35 10.43 4.01
CA GLN A 36 3.55 11.04 5.33
C GLN A 36 4.00 12.50 5.19
N THR A 37 4.95 12.81 4.31
CA THR A 37 5.34 14.19 4.02
C THR A 37 4.13 15.00 3.55
N ASN A 38 3.33 14.47 2.62
CA ASN A 38 2.10 15.14 2.16
C ASN A 38 1.10 15.36 3.31
N ALA A 39 0.90 14.38 4.20
CA ALA A 39 0.01 14.51 5.36
C ALA A 39 0.41 15.68 6.28
N THR A 40 1.72 15.94 6.44
CA THR A 40 2.20 17.08 7.24
C THR A 40 1.98 18.45 6.58
N GLN A 41 1.81 18.46 5.25
CA GLN A 41 1.68 19.69 4.45
C GLN A 41 0.23 19.98 4.02
N MET A 42 -0.67 18.98 4.06
CA MET A 42 -2.04 19.11 3.58
C MET A 42 -2.89 20.10 4.39
N ALA A 43 -2.62 20.24 5.70
CA ALA A 43 -3.29 21.19 6.57
C ALA A 43 -2.28 21.82 7.55
N PRO A 44 -1.50 22.83 7.13
CA PRO A 44 -0.41 23.39 7.95
C PRO A 44 -0.90 23.96 9.28
N GLN A 45 -2.08 24.60 9.28
CA GLN A 45 -2.74 25.19 10.44
C GLN A 45 -3.13 24.15 11.51
N THR A 46 -3.38 22.90 11.10
CA THR A 46 -3.85 21.81 11.96
C THR A 46 -3.06 20.52 11.71
N ARG A 47 -1.74 20.66 11.52
CA ARG A 47 -0.84 19.56 11.15
C ARG A 47 -1.00 18.32 12.03
N ALA A 48 -1.11 18.51 13.34
CA ALA A 48 -1.27 17.41 14.29
C ALA A 48 -2.50 16.54 13.98
N MET A 49 -3.65 17.16 13.67
CA MET A 49 -4.86 16.42 13.31
C MET A 49 -4.71 15.68 11.97
N GLY A 50 -4.09 16.32 10.98
CA GLY A 50 -3.81 15.69 9.68
C GLY A 50 -2.93 14.44 9.80
N VAL A 51 -1.85 14.53 10.58
CA VAL A 51 -0.94 13.40 10.83
C VAL A 51 -1.62 12.30 11.65
N SER A 52 -2.40 12.65 12.68
CA SER A 52 -3.16 11.66 13.47
C SER A 52 -4.19 10.90 12.63
N MET A 53 -4.88 11.59 11.71
CA MET A 53 -5.84 10.93 10.81
C MET A 53 -5.14 10.02 9.79
N PHE A 54 -3.98 10.44 9.26
CA PHE A 54 -3.14 9.57 8.44
C PHE A 54 -2.71 8.30 9.19
N ALA A 55 -2.20 8.45 10.42
CA ALA A 55 -1.79 7.33 11.26
C ALA A 55 -2.97 6.40 11.58
N PHE A 56 -4.14 6.97 11.91
CA PHE A 56 -5.37 6.20 12.14
C PHE A 56 -5.72 5.30 10.96
N PHE A 57 -5.75 5.84 9.73
CA PHE A 57 -6.06 5.05 8.54
C PHE A 57 -4.97 4.02 8.20
N LEU A 58 -3.70 4.31 8.49
CA LEU A 58 -2.61 3.34 8.34
C LEU A 58 -2.84 2.12 9.24
N PHE A 59 -3.06 2.35 10.54
CA PHE A 59 -3.27 1.26 11.50
C PHE A 59 -4.58 0.52 11.25
N LEU A 60 -5.66 1.24 10.95
CA LEU A 60 -6.94 0.62 10.61
C LEU A 60 -6.82 -0.29 9.38
N GLY A 61 -6.14 0.19 8.34
CA GLY A 61 -5.89 -0.60 7.13
C GLY A 61 -5.05 -1.86 7.40
N GLN A 62 -4.02 -1.76 8.24
CA GLN A 62 -3.22 -2.92 8.65
C GLN A 62 -4.04 -3.94 9.46
N SER A 63 -4.82 -3.48 10.44
CA SER A 63 -5.68 -4.36 11.25
C SER A 63 -6.72 -5.06 10.40
N LEU A 64 -7.42 -4.34 9.52
CA LEU A 64 -8.39 -4.93 8.59
C LEU A 64 -7.71 -5.88 7.60
N GLY A 65 -6.54 -5.50 7.08
CA GLY A 65 -5.76 -6.33 6.18
C GLY A 65 -5.41 -7.67 6.79
N VAL A 66 -4.93 -7.70 8.03
CA VAL A 66 -4.64 -8.95 8.76
C VAL A 66 -5.91 -9.74 9.03
N ALA A 67 -6.99 -9.09 9.50
CA ALA A 67 -8.25 -9.76 9.79
C ALA A 67 -8.85 -10.46 8.56
N ILE A 68 -8.72 -9.85 7.37
CA ILE A 68 -9.19 -10.43 6.11
C ILE A 68 -8.21 -11.47 5.57
N ALA A 69 -6.90 -11.22 5.67
CA ALA A 69 -5.89 -12.08 5.09
C ALA A 69 -5.67 -13.39 5.86
N ALA A 70 -5.74 -13.36 7.20
CA ALA A 70 -5.41 -14.53 8.02
C ALA A 70 -6.24 -15.78 7.66
N PRO A 71 -7.59 -15.72 7.54
CA PRO A 71 -8.38 -16.90 7.16
C PRO A 71 -8.04 -17.45 5.76
N VAL A 72 -7.68 -16.56 4.82
CA VAL A 72 -7.27 -16.94 3.46
C VAL A 72 -5.90 -17.63 3.48
N VAL A 73 -4.98 -17.13 4.31
CA VAL A 73 -3.64 -17.72 4.46
C VAL A 73 -3.70 -19.07 5.14
N ASP A 74 -4.54 -19.23 6.17
CA ASP A 74 -4.69 -20.49 6.88
C ASP A 74 -5.28 -21.62 6.00
N THR A 75 -6.05 -21.26 4.97
CA THR A 75 -6.74 -22.22 4.08
C THR A 75 -6.01 -22.46 2.76
N TRP A 76 -5.45 -21.42 2.14
CA TRP A 76 -4.85 -21.49 0.80
C TRP A 76 -3.39 -21.00 0.74
N GLY A 77 -2.81 -20.63 1.88
CA GLY A 77 -1.49 -20.02 1.95
C GLY A 77 -1.47 -18.55 1.50
N ALA A 78 -0.27 -17.98 1.43
CA ALA A 78 -0.06 -16.58 1.08
C ALA A 78 -0.29 -16.17 -0.40
N PRO A 79 -0.13 -17.04 -1.43
CA PRO A 79 -0.21 -16.61 -2.84
C PRO A 79 -1.48 -15.85 -3.24
N PRO A 80 -2.71 -16.23 -2.80
CA PRO A 80 -3.92 -15.48 -3.13
C PRO A 80 -3.88 -14.02 -2.64
N ILE A 81 -3.29 -13.77 -1.47
CA ILE A 81 -3.12 -12.42 -0.92
C ILE A 81 -2.12 -11.61 -1.76
N TYR A 82 -1.05 -12.24 -2.22
CA TYR A 82 -0.08 -11.58 -3.10
C TYR A 82 -0.67 -11.23 -4.47
N VAL A 83 -1.47 -12.11 -5.07
CA VAL A 83 -2.20 -11.82 -6.32
C VAL A 83 -3.17 -10.66 -6.11
N ALA A 84 -3.95 -10.68 -5.03
CA ALA A 84 -4.87 -9.59 -4.70
C ALA A 84 -4.12 -8.26 -4.54
N ALA A 85 -3.00 -8.24 -3.81
CA ALA A 85 -2.16 -7.05 -3.62
C ALA A 85 -1.57 -6.54 -4.95
N ALA A 86 -1.14 -7.45 -5.85
CA ALA A 86 -0.61 -7.11 -7.16
C ALA A 86 -1.63 -6.39 -8.05
N ILE A 87 -2.92 -6.65 -7.85
CA ILE A 87 -4.02 -6.04 -8.61
C ILE A 87 -4.57 -4.78 -7.90
N ILE A 88 -4.85 -4.86 -6.61
CA ILE A 88 -5.52 -3.77 -5.86
C ILE A 88 -4.63 -2.53 -5.79
N LEU A 89 -3.33 -2.69 -5.54
CA LEU A 89 -2.42 -1.54 -5.41
C LEU A 89 -2.37 -0.64 -6.66
N PRO A 90 -2.13 -1.15 -7.88
CA PRO A 90 -2.12 -0.30 -9.07
C PRO A 90 -3.52 0.26 -9.37
N VAL A 91 -4.60 -0.50 -9.11
CA VAL A 91 -5.97 0.00 -9.28
C VAL A 91 -6.24 1.22 -8.39
N VAL A 92 -5.90 1.12 -7.10
CA VAL A 92 -6.05 2.24 -6.14
C VAL A 92 -5.14 3.41 -6.53
N ALA A 93 -3.91 3.16 -6.98
CA ALA A 93 -2.99 4.21 -7.42
C ALA A 93 -3.51 4.97 -8.65
N VAL A 94 -4.02 4.24 -9.66
CA VAL A 94 -4.63 4.84 -10.86
C VAL A 94 -5.89 5.60 -10.49
N TRP A 95 -6.77 5.01 -9.67
CA TRP A 95 -7.98 5.68 -9.19
C TRP A 95 -7.65 6.97 -8.45
N PHE A 96 -6.69 6.95 -7.53
CA PHE A 96 -6.24 8.13 -6.80
C PHE A 96 -5.69 9.21 -7.75
N ARG A 97 -4.84 8.83 -8.71
CA ARG A 97 -4.31 9.75 -9.74
C ARG A 97 -5.44 10.41 -10.53
N LEU A 98 -6.42 9.63 -10.99
CA LEU A 98 -7.56 10.16 -11.73
C LEU A 98 -8.37 11.15 -10.88
N ARG A 99 -8.60 10.84 -9.60
CA ARG A 99 -9.32 11.74 -8.68
C ARG A 99 -8.56 13.03 -8.39
N LEU A 100 -7.23 13.00 -8.40
CA LEU A 100 -6.41 14.22 -8.32
C LEU A 100 -6.53 15.06 -9.60
N SER A 101 -6.49 14.43 -10.79
CA SER A 101 -6.62 15.13 -12.07
C SER A 101 -7.98 15.80 -12.28
N LEU A 102 -9.02 15.31 -11.60
CA LEU A 102 -10.37 15.88 -11.65
C LEU A 102 -10.57 17.06 -10.68
N ARG A 103 -9.57 17.42 -9.88
CA ARG A 103 -9.67 18.58 -8.98
C ARG A 103 -9.65 19.87 -9.80
N PRO A 104 -10.66 20.76 -9.64
CA PRO A 104 -10.63 22.08 -10.28
C PRO A 104 -9.35 22.82 -9.90
N VAL A 105 -8.72 23.48 -10.88
CA VAL A 105 -7.57 24.37 -10.66
C VAL A 105 -8.07 25.67 -10.03
N THR A 106 -8.60 25.59 -8.81
CA THR A 106 -8.97 26.73 -7.99
C THR A 106 -8.79 26.34 -6.53
N ALA A 107 -7.62 26.66 -5.98
CA ALA A 107 -7.37 26.87 -4.56
C ALA A 107 -6.22 27.87 -4.46
#